data_AF-R9SK67-F1
#
_entry.id   AF-R9SK67-F1
#
_cell.length_a   1.000
_cell.length_b   1.000
_cell.length_c   1.000
_cell.angle_alpha   90.00
_cell.angle_beta   90.00
_cell.angle_gamma   90.00
#
_symmetry.space_group_name_H-M   'P 1'
#
loop_
_entity.id
_entity.type
_entity.pdbx_description
1 polymer ?
#
loop_
_entity_poly.entity_id
_entity_poly.type
_entity_poly.pdbx_seq_one_letter_code
_entity_poly.pdbx_strand_id
1 'polypeptide(L)'
;MDEDYDYLTEKYRNLELEDKVDKLKKENKTVNKRNFQLNKENLNLKEENNELFKKNQHFKSTKAYKVWIKYATIKDKIFPNKDNKSHSNKKIEKSNLDFSNKPIKNLKDIKVAIIADQFTYDSYKYEFKAILINPDDWQEKFRIYKPDLFFCESAWDGIASENNEKPWRNKIFKRYDYKDENRKELLKILEYCKNNNIPTIFWNKEDPVHYRTEIWSYADTASEFDYIFTSSEECIKRYKKDYNHPNVYCLMFAGQPKLFNPLNLSNETIEYPVFAGAYYGENHPQRTEKMNMIFDKVIEEWGDLIIFDRNYYKQRFDYPEKYQKYVRPAIKYEETALLYKKMKWGLNLNIVTKSNTMFARRVFELSLTNTLILTNYSKAVERIFRDNVFFFDKMDKLPDFNGSYMEKRMNNLYNVLENHTYTNRFKQILDTIGYPYSEDVNDITIIFKSDSTDNIEKIIDSYDKIDYPDKKLNIIILDKSANINNIKSEYPEIDDIQIEDNDLYDYIHNLNSEFIIILKDITDNDFISKGILHYKYLNKKISIAKGPDKFTLGQEDDITNKIINKEVYTNLSKDMPLDVYYI
;
A
#
# COMPACT_ATOMS: atom_id res chain seq x y z
N MET A 1 -10.91 14.89 -65.87
CA MET A 1 -10.56 15.52 -64.58
C MET A 1 -10.31 14.47 -63.52
N ASP A 2 -11.12 13.41 -63.42
CA ASP A 2 -10.92 12.38 -62.39
C ASP A 2 -9.76 11.41 -62.70
N GLU A 3 -9.52 11.03 -63.96
CA GLU A 3 -8.40 10.12 -64.31
C GLU A 3 -7.00 10.73 -64.08
N ASP A 4 -6.83 12.04 -64.27
CA ASP A 4 -5.55 12.74 -64.02
C ASP A 4 -5.27 12.92 -62.52
N TYR A 5 -6.32 13.01 -61.69
CA TYR A 5 -6.19 13.15 -60.24
C TYR A 5 -5.81 11.82 -59.58
N ASP A 6 -6.39 10.71 -60.02
CA ASP A 6 -6.05 9.38 -59.53
C ASP A 6 -4.62 8.98 -59.93
N TYR A 7 -4.19 9.29 -61.17
CA TYR A 7 -2.81 9.05 -61.61
C TYR A 7 -1.77 9.82 -60.79
N LEU A 8 -2.03 11.10 -60.49
CA LEU A 8 -1.14 11.92 -59.67
C LEU A 8 -1.10 11.40 -58.22
N THR A 9 -2.24 11.02 -57.66
CA THR A 9 -2.35 10.50 -56.30
C THR A 9 -1.58 9.18 -56.13
N GLU A 10 -1.69 8.27 -57.10
CA GLU A 10 -0.96 7.01 -57.10
C GLU A 10 0.56 7.22 -57.25
N LYS A 11 0.98 8.17 -58.09
CA LYS A 11 2.39 8.55 -58.24
C LYS A 11 2.98 9.15 -56.96
N TYR A 12 2.24 10.03 -56.26
CA TYR A 12 2.67 10.57 -54.96
C TYR A 12 2.76 9.49 -53.89
N ARG A 13 1.81 8.55 -53.86
CA ARG A 13 1.80 7.44 -52.91
C ARG A 13 2.98 6.49 -53.12
N ASN A 14 3.36 6.24 -54.37
CA ASN A 14 4.52 5.43 -54.71
C ASN A 14 5.84 6.12 -54.31
N LEU A 15 5.97 7.43 -54.51
CA LEU A 15 7.14 8.20 -54.03
C LEU A 15 7.25 8.18 -52.50
N GLU A 16 6.13 8.30 -51.78
CA GLU A 16 6.12 8.25 -50.31
C GLU A 16 6.48 6.85 -49.78
N LEU A 17 6.10 5.79 -50.52
CA LEU A 17 6.49 4.40 -50.21
C LEU A 17 7.98 4.15 -50.47
N GLU A 18 8.53 4.69 -51.56
CA GLU A 18 9.97 4.60 -51.85
C GLU A 18 10.82 5.28 -50.76
N ASP A 19 10.41 6.49 -50.31
CA ASP A 19 11.07 7.20 -49.21
C ASP A 19 11.00 6.42 -47.88
N LYS A 20 9.85 5.79 -47.58
CA LYS A 20 9.69 4.92 -46.40
C LYS A 20 10.59 3.69 -46.47
N VAL A 21 10.69 3.05 -47.64
CA VAL A 21 11.55 1.88 -47.85
C VAL A 21 13.03 2.25 -47.68
N ASP A 22 13.46 3.40 -48.20
CA ASP A 22 14.84 3.84 -48.06
C ASP A 22 15.20 4.29 -46.64
N LYS A 23 14.24 4.86 -45.90
CA LYS A 23 14.39 5.11 -44.46
C LYS A 23 14.54 3.79 -43.68
N LEU A 24 13.69 2.80 -43.95
CA LEU A 24 13.77 1.48 -43.31
C LEU A 24 15.09 0.75 -43.62
N LYS A 25 15.62 0.87 -44.84
CA LYS A 25 16.94 0.31 -45.19
C LYS A 25 18.06 0.97 -44.40
N LYS A 26 18.03 2.30 -44.20
CA LYS A 26 19.01 3.03 -43.39
C LYS A 26 18.93 2.66 -41.90
N GLU A 27 17.72 2.51 -41.37
CA GLU A 27 17.48 2.07 -39.99
C GLU A 27 17.97 0.63 -39.79
N ASN A 28 17.65 -0.29 -40.70
CA ASN A 28 18.10 -1.69 -40.63
C ASN A 28 19.64 -1.80 -40.72
N LYS A 29 20.29 -0.98 -41.55
CA LYS A 29 21.77 -0.92 -41.61
C LYS A 29 22.37 -0.44 -40.28
N THR A 30 21.70 0.48 -39.59
CA THR A 30 22.13 1.00 -38.28
C THR A 30 21.94 -0.04 -37.18
N VAL A 31 20.80 -0.74 -37.17
CA VAL A 31 20.52 -1.85 -36.25
C VAL A 31 21.54 -2.98 -36.41
N ASN A 32 21.85 -3.38 -37.65
CA ASN A 32 22.85 -4.42 -37.91
C ASN A 32 24.25 -4.03 -37.43
N LYS A 33 24.63 -2.75 -37.58
CA LYS A 33 25.92 -2.25 -37.06
C LYS A 33 25.94 -2.28 -35.52
N ARG A 34 24.83 -1.94 -34.86
CA ARG A 34 24.70 -1.99 -33.39
C ARG A 34 24.70 -3.42 -32.87
N ASN A 35 24.01 -4.35 -33.53
CA ASN A 35 24.02 -5.78 -33.20
C ASN A 35 25.42 -6.38 -33.34
N PHE A 36 26.17 -6.00 -34.38
CA PHE A 36 27.56 -6.44 -34.54
C PHE A 36 28.44 -5.95 -33.37
N GLN A 37 28.25 -4.71 -32.93
CA GLN A 37 29.01 -4.13 -31.82
C GLN A 37 28.66 -4.78 -30.47
N LEU A 38 27.36 -5.01 -30.20
CA LEU A 38 26.88 -5.74 -29.03
C LEU A 38 27.41 -7.18 -28.97
N ASN A 39 27.47 -7.86 -30.12
CA ASN A 39 28.05 -9.20 -30.18
C ASN A 39 29.54 -9.22 -29.83
N LYS A 40 30.29 -8.20 -30.26
CA LYS A 40 31.71 -8.04 -29.90
C LYS A 40 31.90 -7.75 -28.41
N GLU A 41 31.07 -6.89 -27.82
CA GLU A 41 31.08 -6.61 -26.38
C GLU A 41 30.73 -7.85 -25.55
N ASN A 42 29.74 -8.63 -25.98
CA ASN A 42 29.37 -9.90 -25.33
C ASN A 42 30.50 -10.95 -25.39
N LEU A 43 31.29 -10.97 -26.46
CA LEU A 43 32.48 -11.82 -26.57
C LEU A 43 33.56 -11.38 -25.57
N ASN A 44 33.85 -10.08 -25.49
CA ASN A 44 34.81 -9.54 -24.51
C ASN A 44 34.38 -9.83 -23.07
N LEU A 45 33.10 -9.65 -22.72
CA LEU A 45 32.58 -9.94 -21.39
C LEU A 45 32.68 -11.44 -21.03
N LYS A 46 32.52 -12.34 -22.01
CA LYS A 46 32.74 -13.78 -21.80
C LYS A 46 34.21 -14.10 -21.54
N GLU A 47 35.13 -13.42 -22.22
CA GLU A 47 36.58 -13.56 -21.99
C GLU A 47 36.97 -13.03 -20.60
N GLU A 48 36.48 -11.85 -20.20
CA GLU A 48 36.70 -11.29 -18.86
C GLU A 48 36.14 -12.18 -17.75
N ASN A 49 34.94 -12.74 -17.93
CA ASN A 49 34.37 -13.69 -16.97
C ASN A 49 35.21 -14.97 -16.86
N ASN A 50 35.73 -15.48 -17.98
CA ASN A 50 36.62 -16.63 -17.98
C ASN A 50 37.97 -16.31 -17.29
N GLU A 51 38.51 -15.10 -17.46
CA GLU A 51 39.68 -14.65 -16.71
C GLU A 51 39.41 -14.54 -15.22
N LEU A 52 38.28 -13.94 -14.82
CA LEU A 52 37.86 -13.83 -13.42
C LEU A 52 37.68 -15.21 -12.80
N PHE A 53 37.10 -16.15 -13.54
CA PHE A 53 36.95 -17.54 -13.10
C PHE A 53 38.30 -18.23 -12.88
N LYS A 54 39.26 -18.04 -13.80
CA LYS A 54 40.64 -18.53 -13.66
C LYS A 54 41.37 -17.86 -12.49
N LYS A 55 41.24 -16.54 -12.31
CA LYS A 55 41.79 -15.79 -11.17
C LYS A 55 41.21 -16.28 -9.84
N ASN A 56 39.92 -16.61 -9.80
CA ASN A 56 39.27 -17.15 -8.61
C ASN A 56 39.72 -18.58 -8.30
N GLN A 57 39.88 -19.46 -9.31
CA GLN A 57 40.49 -20.78 -9.11
C GLN A 57 41.96 -20.67 -8.66
N HIS A 58 42.72 -19.76 -9.25
CA HIS A 58 44.10 -19.52 -8.84
C HIS A 58 44.15 -19.00 -7.40
N PHE A 59 43.31 -18.04 -7.02
CA PHE A 59 43.15 -17.55 -5.65
C PHE A 59 42.87 -18.69 -4.67
N LYS A 60 41.95 -19.61 -5.01
CA LYS A 60 41.64 -20.80 -4.22
C LYS A 60 42.81 -21.79 -4.09
N SER A 61 43.76 -21.75 -5.02
CA SER A 61 44.99 -22.57 -4.97
C SER A 61 46.12 -21.94 -4.16
N THR A 62 46.05 -20.63 -3.87
CA THR A 62 47.11 -19.88 -3.17
C THR A 62 47.31 -20.32 -1.73
N LYS A 63 48.54 -20.14 -1.24
CA LYS A 63 48.89 -20.36 0.16
C LYS A 63 48.07 -19.47 1.10
N ALA A 64 47.72 -18.25 0.69
CA ALA A 64 46.87 -17.34 1.46
C ALA A 64 45.43 -17.87 1.64
N TYR A 65 44.79 -18.39 0.57
CA TYR A 65 43.47 -19.01 0.69
C TYR A 65 43.50 -20.32 1.48
N LYS A 66 44.54 -21.14 1.31
CA LYS A 66 44.73 -22.36 2.11
C LYS A 66 44.98 -22.03 3.58
N VAL A 67 45.69 -20.94 3.89
CA VAL A 67 45.86 -20.43 5.25
C VAL A 67 44.54 -19.88 5.78
N TRP A 68 43.77 -19.13 5.00
CA TRP A 68 42.44 -18.64 5.38
C TRP A 68 41.46 -19.78 5.67
N ILE A 69 41.39 -20.82 4.82
CA ILE A 69 40.58 -22.01 5.09
C ILE A 69 41.11 -22.75 6.31
N LYS A 70 42.42 -22.94 6.45
CA LYS A 70 42.99 -23.59 7.64
C LYS A 70 42.71 -22.78 8.91
N TYR A 71 42.72 -21.45 8.83
CA TYR A 71 42.34 -20.54 9.92
C TYR A 71 40.84 -20.59 10.20
N ALA A 72 39.98 -20.71 9.17
CA ALA A 72 38.54 -20.90 9.33
C ALA A 72 38.23 -22.27 9.97
N THR A 73 38.88 -23.34 9.52
CA THR A 73 38.72 -24.70 10.08
C THR A 73 39.30 -24.82 11.49
N ILE A 74 40.36 -24.07 11.79
CA ILE A 74 40.93 -23.96 13.14
C ILE A 74 40.07 -23.04 14.02
N LYS A 75 39.47 -21.96 13.48
CA LYS A 75 38.49 -21.11 14.17
C LYS A 75 37.26 -21.93 14.56
N ASP A 76 36.76 -22.81 13.69
CA ASP A 76 35.64 -23.71 14.00
C ASP A 76 36.01 -24.79 15.03
N LYS A 77 37.31 -25.11 15.21
CA LYS A 77 37.81 -26.09 16.19
C LYS A 77 38.26 -25.48 17.53
N ILE A 78 38.75 -24.24 17.54
CA ILE A 78 39.23 -23.51 18.74
C ILE A 78 38.13 -22.61 19.31
N PHE A 79 37.24 -22.11 18.46
CA PHE A 79 35.95 -21.54 18.83
C PHE A 79 34.82 -22.46 18.37
N PRO A 80 34.74 -23.71 18.88
CA PRO A 80 33.54 -24.50 18.69
C PRO A 80 32.40 -23.68 19.30
N ASN A 81 31.35 -23.46 18.52
CA ASN A 81 30.18 -22.66 18.83
C ASN A 81 29.70 -22.89 20.28
N LYS A 82 30.23 -22.11 21.23
CA LYS A 82 29.99 -22.28 22.68
C LYS A 82 28.74 -21.55 23.15
N ASP A 83 28.06 -20.84 22.26
CA ASP A 83 26.76 -20.21 22.52
C ASP A 83 25.57 -20.91 21.84
N ASN A 84 25.77 -22.09 21.26
CA ASN A 84 24.66 -23.02 21.01
C ASN A 84 24.24 -23.81 22.27
N LYS A 85 24.80 -23.49 23.44
CA LYS A 85 24.36 -24.03 24.74
C LYS A 85 23.83 -22.96 25.72
N SER A 86 23.81 -21.69 25.33
CA SER A 86 23.24 -20.58 26.13
C SER A 86 22.06 -19.89 25.44
N HIS A 87 21.85 -20.08 24.13
CA HIS A 87 20.51 -19.90 23.56
C HIS A 87 19.66 -21.00 24.16
N SER A 88 18.75 -20.61 25.05
CA SER A 88 17.84 -21.51 25.72
C SER A 88 17.33 -22.54 24.72
N ASN A 89 17.51 -23.82 25.02
CA ASN A 89 16.61 -24.89 24.60
C ASN A 89 15.20 -24.64 25.20
N LYS A 90 14.68 -23.41 25.12
CA LYS A 90 13.25 -23.17 25.16
C LYS A 90 12.78 -23.68 23.81
N LYS A 91 12.23 -24.89 23.79
CA LYS A 91 11.09 -25.13 22.90
C LYS A 91 10.18 -23.92 23.10
N ILE A 92 10.13 -23.01 22.14
CA ILE A 92 9.07 -22.02 22.09
C ILE A 92 7.84 -22.86 21.81
N GLU A 93 7.13 -23.23 22.88
CA GLU A 93 5.81 -23.81 22.76
C GLU A 93 4.97 -22.83 21.95
N LYS A 94 4.15 -23.36 21.03
CA LYS A 94 3.15 -22.55 20.34
C LYS A 94 2.43 -21.69 21.39
N SER A 95 2.32 -20.39 21.18
CA SER A 95 1.58 -19.52 22.10
C SER A 95 0.15 -20.05 22.22
N ASN A 96 -0.14 -20.78 23.30
CA ASN A 96 -1.47 -21.32 23.63
C ASN A 96 -2.32 -20.22 24.26
N LEU A 97 -2.29 -19.01 23.69
CA LEU A 97 -3.16 -17.94 24.12
C LEU A 97 -4.58 -18.30 23.66
N ASP A 98 -5.42 -18.63 24.63
CA ASP A 98 -6.83 -18.90 24.40
C ASP A 98 -7.62 -17.58 24.45
N PHE A 99 -8.20 -17.20 23.32
CA PHE A 99 -9.02 -16.01 23.19
C PHE A 99 -10.52 -16.29 23.30
N SER A 100 -10.94 -17.53 23.57
CA SER A 100 -12.36 -17.94 23.63
C SER A 100 -13.19 -17.12 24.62
N ASN A 101 -12.57 -16.64 25.70
CA ASN A 101 -13.23 -15.84 26.74
C ASN A 101 -13.00 -14.32 26.60
N LYS A 102 -12.34 -13.85 25.53
CA LYS A 102 -12.15 -12.41 25.31
C LYS A 102 -13.47 -11.77 24.82
N PRO A 103 -13.84 -10.60 25.34
CA PRO A 103 -15.03 -9.91 24.84
C PRO A 103 -14.83 -9.48 23.39
N ILE A 104 -15.83 -9.75 22.56
CA ILE A 104 -15.87 -9.28 21.17
C ILE A 104 -16.00 -7.75 21.20
N LYS A 105 -15.10 -7.06 20.50
CA LYS A 105 -15.06 -5.60 20.38
C LYS A 105 -15.02 -5.22 18.91
N ASN A 106 -15.57 -4.05 18.58
CA ASN A 106 -15.29 -3.43 17.29
C ASN A 106 -13.79 -3.11 17.18
N LEU A 107 -13.23 -3.14 15.97
CA LEU A 107 -11.81 -2.87 15.71
C LEU A 107 -11.31 -1.61 16.41
N LYS A 108 -12.06 -0.51 16.27
CA LYS A 108 -11.75 0.82 16.84
C LYS A 108 -11.74 0.83 18.37
N ASP A 109 -12.35 -0.14 19.04
CA ASP A 109 -12.42 -0.23 20.50
C ASP A 109 -11.34 -1.11 21.12
N ILE A 110 -10.61 -1.88 20.32
CA ILE A 110 -9.48 -2.70 20.78
C ILE A 110 -8.37 -1.77 21.27
N LYS A 111 -7.89 -2.01 22.50
CA LYS A 111 -6.81 -1.22 23.10
C LYS A 111 -5.47 -1.84 22.79
N VAL A 112 -4.61 -1.14 22.06
CA VAL A 112 -3.30 -1.66 21.66
C VAL A 112 -2.21 -0.80 22.27
N ALA A 113 -1.44 -1.38 23.19
CA ALA A 113 -0.18 -0.77 23.60
C ALA A 113 0.81 -0.83 22.43
N ILE A 114 1.36 0.32 22.04
CA ILE A 114 2.15 0.42 20.80
C ILE A 114 3.51 1.07 21.02
N ILE A 115 4.54 0.43 20.46
CA ILE A 115 5.87 1.01 20.22
C ILE A 115 6.08 1.06 18.70
N ALA A 116 6.17 2.27 18.16
CA ALA A 116 6.39 2.51 16.75
C ALA A 116 7.10 3.84 16.49
N ASP A 117 7.74 3.95 15.33
CA ASP A 117 8.14 5.24 14.74
C ASP A 117 6.89 5.99 14.25
N GLN A 118 7.00 7.32 14.16
CA GLN A 118 5.92 8.23 13.81
C GLN A 118 5.10 7.79 12.58
N PHE A 119 5.77 7.39 11.50
CA PHE A 119 5.11 6.96 10.26
C PHE A 119 4.15 5.79 10.44
N THR A 120 4.50 4.81 11.27
CA THR A 120 3.67 3.64 11.52
C THR A 120 2.54 3.97 12.48
N TYR A 121 2.80 4.77 13.51
CA TYR A 121 1.75 5.22 14.41
C TYR A 121 0.67 6.03 13.68
N ASP A 122 1.05 7.00 12.86
CA ASP A 122 0.09 7.79 12.08
C ASP A 122 -0.75 6.93 11.12
N SER A 123 -0.20 5.79 10.72
CA SER A 123 -0.89 4.82 9.88
C SER A 123 -1.93 4.00 10.63
N TYR A 124 -1.64 3.60 11.87
CA TYR A 124 -2.49 2.70 12.65
C TYR A 124 -3.41 3.41 13.66
N LYS A 125 -3.17 4.68 14.01
CA LYS A 125 -3.93 5.41 15.04
C LYS A 125 -5.44 5.51 14.79
N TYR A 126 -5.89 5.23 13.57
CA TYR A 126 -7.31 5.22 13.18
C TYR A 126 -7.95 3.83 13.25
N GLU A 127 -7.16 2.77 13.42
CA GLU A 127 -7.62 1.38 13.33
C GLU A 127 -8.06 0.80 14.68
N PHE A 128 -7.51 1.33 15.77
CA PHE A 128 -7.72 0.87 17.15
C PHE A 128 -7.43 1.99 18.16
N LYS A 129 -7.76 1.76 19.45
CA LYS A 129 -7.38 2.66 20.55
C LYS A 129 -5.91 2.48 20.90
N ALA A 130 -5.05 3.29 20.28
CA ALA A 130 -3.62 3.26 20.50
C ALA A 130 -3.25 3.80 21.90
N ILE A 131 -2.48 3.02 22.65
CA ILE A 131 -1.87 3.42 23.92
C ILE A 131 -0.36 3.52 23.66
N LEU A 132 0.10 4.73 23.36
CA LEU A 132 1.53 4.98 23.19
C LEU A 132 2.26 4.77 24.50
N ILE A 133 3.34 3.99 24.49
CA ILE A 133 4.16 3.71 25.68
C ILE A 133 5.62 4.08 25.45
N ASN A 134 6.27 4.54 26.51
CA ASN A 134 7.67 4.87 26.57
C ASN A 134 8.37 4.08 27.69
N PRO A 135 9.71 3.99 27.67
CA PRO A 135 10.45 3.22 28.66
C PRO A 135 10.21 3.65 30.12
N ASP A 136 9.82 4.90 30.35
CA ASP A 136 9.60 5.51 31.66
C ASP A 136 8.14 5.48 32.13
N ASP A 137 7.16 5.30 31.23
CA ASP A 137 5.73 5.40 31.57
C ASP A 137 4.91 4.11 31.33
N TRP A 138 5.50 3.09 30.70
CA TRP A 138 4.76 1.91 30.26
C TRP A 138 4.03 1.18 31.39
N GLN A 139 4.65 1.06 32.57
CA GLN A 139 4.06 0.34 33.71
C GLN A 139 2.76 0.99 34.18
N GLU A 140 2.78 2.31 34.31
CA GLU A 140 1.62 3.08 34.71
C GLU A 140 0.51 2.97 33.65
N LYS A 141 0.88 3.12 32.36
CA LYS A 141 -0.08 3.01 31.26
C LYS A 141 -0.72 1.63 31.16
N PHE A 142 0.06 0.56 31.37
CA PHE A 142 -0.50 -0.81 31.39
C PHE A 142 -1.48 -1.00 32.56
N ARG A 143 -1.17 -0.45 33.73
CA ARG A 143 -2.04 -0.50 34.92
C ARG A 143 -3.36 0.26 34.71
N ILE A 144 -3.29 1.47 34.14
CA ILE A 144 -4.44 2.35 33.94
C ILE A 144 -5.30 1.88 32.76
N TYR A 145 -4.69 1.72 31.58
CA TYR A 145 -5.45 1.52 30.35
C TYR A 145 -5.81 0.06 30.09
N LYS A 146 -5.03 -0.89 30.65
CA LYS A 146 -5.21 -2.35 30.50
C LYS A 146 -5.32 -2.75 29.03
N PRO A 147 -4.21 -2.73 28.27
CA PRO A 147 -4.22 -3.03 26.85
C PRO A 147 -4.69 -4.46 26.56
N ASP A 148 -5.39 -4.64 25.45
CA ASP A 148 -5.82 -5.93 24.93
C ASP A 148 -4.69 -6.66 24.21
N LEU A 149 -3.85 -5.90 23.48
CA LEU A 149 -2.72 -6.38 22.69
C LEU A 149 -1.49 -5.50 22.94
N PHE A 150 -0.30 -6.06 22.78
CA PHE A 150 0.95 -5.30 22.67
C PHE A 150 1.53 -5.44 21.26
N PHE A 151 1.68 -4.32 20.56
CA PHE A 151 2.26 -4.23 19.22
C PHE A 151 3.58 -3.45 19.26
N CYS A 152 4.66 -4.08 18.84
CA CYS A 152 5.95 -3.43 18.66
C CYS A 152 6.39 -3.59 17.21
N GLU A 153 6.77 -2.51 16.55
CA GLU A 153 7.52 -2.65 15.30
C GLU A 153 9.03 -2.63 15.53
N SER A 154 9.80 -2.92 14.49
CA SER A 154 11.24 -2.64 14.41
C SER A 154 11.49 -1.12 14.34
N ALA A 155 11.15 -0.41 15.42
CA ALA A 155 11.27 1.04 15.56
C ALA A 155 12.73 1.47 15.78
N TRP A 156 13.09 2.60 15.19
CA TRP A 156 14.42 3.19 15.33
C TRP A 156 14.51 4.15 16.51
N ASP A 157 13.57 5.10 16.61
CA ASP A 157 13.59 6.18 17.60
C ASP A 157 12.35 6.14 18.49
N GLY A 158 11.23 5.60 18.00
CA GLY A 158 9.92 5.70 18.66
C GLY A 158 9.24 7.04 18.41
N ILE A 159 8.15 7.33 19.13
CA ILE A 159 7.47 8.62 19.09
C ILE A 159 7.99 9.51 20.21
N ALA A 160 8.30 10.77 19.87
CA ALA A 160 8.72 11.76 20.85
C ALA A 160 7.69 11.92 21.99
N SER A 161 8.21 12.13 23.19
CA SER A 161 7.46 12.54 24.38
C SER A 161 7.93 13.93 24.82
N GLU A 162 7.20 14.58 25.72
CA GLU A 162 7.54 15.92 26.23
C GLU A 162 9.00 16.05 26.70
N ASN A 163 9.57 14.97 27.26
CA ASN A 163 10.90 14.96 27.86
C ASN A 163 11.94 14.16 27.07
N ASN A 164 11.57 13.55 25.94
CA ASN A 164 12.47 12.71 25.17
C ASN A 164 12.04 12.62 23.71
N GLU A 165 12.82 13.21 22.81
CA GLU A 165 12.57 13.19 21.37
C GLU A 165 12.68 11.78 20.75
N LYS A 166 13.45 10.87 21.35
CA LYS A 166 13.79 9.55 20.78
C LYS A 166 13.79 8.46 21.85
N PRO A 167 12.63 8.20 22.50
CA PRO A 167 12.57 7.39 23.71
C PRO A 167 13.04 5.95 23.52
N TRP A 168 12.86 5.38 22.33
CA TRP A 168 13.18 3.98 22.04
C TRP A 168 14.51 3.78 21.31
N ARG A 169 15.27 4.85 21.07
CA ARG A 169 16.55 4.78 20.35
C ARG A 169 17.52 3.80 20.99
N ASN A 170 18.00 2.84 20.19
CA ASN A 170 18.88 1.74 20.60
C ASN A 170 18.30 0.82 21.70
N LYS A 171 16.97 0.78 21.90
CA LYS A 171 16.33 -0.06 22.93
C LYS A 171 15.45 -1.18 22.37
N ILE A 172 15.27 -1.23 21.04
CA ILE A 172 14.47 -2.27 20.36
C ILE A 172 15.34 -3.42 19.86
N PHE A 173 16.24 -3.17 18.90
CA PHE A 173 17.12 -4.22 18.38
C PHE A 173 18.18 -4.64 19.41
N LYS A 174 18.63 -5.91 19.35
CA LYS A 174 19.72 -6.40 20.20
C LYS A 174 21.05 -5.82 19.73
N ARG A 175 21.84 -5.25 20.63
CA ARG A 175 23.25 -4.88 20.39
C ARG A 175 24.15 -6.00 20.91
N TYR A 176 25.06 -6.51 20.08
CA TYR A 176 26.05 -7.52 20.53
C TYR A 176 27.34 -6.90 21.04
N ASP A 177 27.61 -5.65 20.67
CA ASP A 177 28.80 -4.91 21.08
C ASP A 177 28.60 -4.16 22.41
N TYR A 178 27.41 -4.22 22.99
CA TYR A 178 27.13 -3.66 24.31
C TYR A 178 27.33 -4.75 25.37
N LYS A 179 28.01 -4.39 26.46
CA LYS A 179 28.22 -5.31 27.59
C LYS A 179 26.90 -5.66 28.30
N ASP A 180 26.03 -4.67 28.44
CA ASP A 180 24.73 -4.83 29.09
C ASP A 180 23.61 -5.05 28.06
N GLU A 181 22.55 -5.77 28.46
CA GLU A 181 21.33 -5.87 27.67
C GLU A 181 20.73 -4.48 27.46
N ASN A 182 20.63 -4.03 26.21
CA ASN A 182 20.16 -2.69 25.84
C ASN A 182 18.64 -2.60 25.77
N ARG A 183 17.94 -3.75 25.73
CA ARG A 183 16.48 -3.86 25.60
C ARG A 183 15.76 -4.07 26.93
N LYS A 184 16.37 -3.68 28.07
CA LYS A 184 15.86 -4.02 29.43
C LYS A 184 14.37 -3.70 29.60
N GLU A 185 13.95 -2.49 29.21
CA GLU A 185 12.55 -2.08 29.36
C GLU A 185 11.61 -2.84 28.43
N LEU A 186 12.02 -3.12 27.19
CA LEU A 186 11.23 -3.95 26.27
C LEU A 186 11.02 -5.36 26.82
N LEU A 187 12.08 -5.99 27.37
CA LEU A 187 11.99 -7.33 27.95
C LEU A 187 11.09 -7.35 29.19
N LYS A 188 11.10 -6.30 30.02
CA LYS A 188 10.16 -6.18 31.16
C LYS A 188 8.71 -6.03 30.69
N ILE A 189 8.45 -5.31 29.60
CA ILE A 189 7.11 -5.23 29.00
C ILE A 189 6.65 -6.62 28.54
N LEU A 190 7.51 -7.37 27.83
CA LEU A 190 7.19 -8.72 27.38
C LEU A 190 6.90 -9.66 28.55
N GLU A 191 7.70 -9.58 29.62
CA GLU A 191 7.46 -10.35 30.85
C GLU A 191 6.10 -9.99 31.49
N TYR A 192 5.77 -8.69 31.58
CA TYR A 192 4.46 -8.26 32.06
C TYR A 192 3.33 -8.80 31.20
N CYS A 193 3.44 -8.69 29.87
CA CYS A 193 2.44 -9.19 28.92
C CYS A 193 2.20 -10.68 29.12
N LYS A 194 3.27 -11.46 29.23
CA LYS A 194 3.20 -12.89 29.51
C LYS A 194 2.48 -13.19 30.82
N ASN A 195 2.81 -12.48 31.90
CA ASN A 195 2.19 -12.68 33.21
C ASN A 195 0.71 -12.25 33.27
N ASN A 196 0.25 -11.45 32.30
CA ASN A 196 -1.11 -10.91 32.24
C ASN A 196 -1.92 -11.42 31.03
N ASN A 197 -1.43 -12.43 30.30
CA ASN A 197 -2.07 -12.99 29.11
C ASN A 197 -2.42 -11.91 28.05
N ILE A 198 -1.49 -10.99 27.81
CA ILE A 198 -1.57 -9.99 26.75
C ILE A 198 -0.73 -10.52 25.56
N PRO A 199 -1.32 -10.83 24.40
CA PRO A 199 -0.57 -11.25 23.22
C PRO A 199 0.42 -10.17 22.77
N THR A 200 1.62 -10.60 22.43
CA THR A 200 2.70 -9.74 21.96
C THR A 200 2.98 -9.97 20.48
N ILE A 201 2.99 -8.88 19.73
CA ILE A 201 3.18 -8.87 18.27
C ILE A 201 4.41 -8.05 17.93
N PHE A 202 5.36 -8.64 17.20
CA PHE A 202 6.47 -7.91 16.61
C PHE A 202 6.33 -7.80 15.09
N TRP A 203 6.28 -6.58 14.55
CA TRP A 203 6.35 -6.34 13.10
C TRP A 203 7.72 -5.83 12.68
N ASN A 204 8.52 -6.69 12.06
CA ASN A 204 9.79 -6.29 11.48
C ASN A 204 9.56 -5.67 10.09
N LYS A 205 9.32 -4.35 10.07
CA LYS A 205 9.12 -3.57 8.84
C LYS A 205 10.39 -3.41 8.01
N GLU A 206 11.55 -3.61 8.63
CA GLU A 206 12.86 -3.40 8.00
C GLU A 206 13.42 -4.67 7.33
N ASP A 207 12.71 -5.80 7.40
CA ASP A 207 13.08 -7.02 6.70
C ASP A 207 12.99 -6.85 5.17
N PRO A 208 13.89 -7.47 4.38
CA PRO A 208 15.00 -8.33 4.81
C PRO A 208 16.29 -7.56 5.14
N VAL A 209 16.32 -6.22 4.94
CA VAL A 209 17.54 -5.40 4.94
C VAL A 209 18.17 -5.34 6.33
N HIS A 210 17.35 -5.18 7.37
CA HIS A 210 17.80 -5.03 8.75
C HIS A 210 17.41 -6.21 9.65
N TYR A 211 17.30 -7.41 9.08
CA TYR A 211 17.03 -8.64 9.83
C TYR A 211 18.08 -8.88 10.94
N ARG A 212 19.36 -8.97 10.54
CA ARG A 212 20.52 -9.20 11.41
C ARG A 212 21.78 -8.67 10.74
N THR A 213 22.65 -8.05 11.53
CA THR A 213 23.99 -7.60 11.16
C THR A 213 25.03 -8.20 12.13
N GLU A 214 26.31 -7.91 11.93
CA GLU A 214 27.38 -8.38 12.82
C GLU A 214 27.31 -7.80 14.23
N ILE A 215 26.77 -6.59 14.38
CA ILE A 215 26.78 -5.84 15.64
C ILE A 215 25.39 -5.66 16.26
N TRP A 216 24.32 -5.91 15.50
CA TRP A 216 22.96 -5.82 16.00
C TRP A 216 21.92 -6.63 15.22
N SER A 217 20.78 -6.94 15.84
CA SER A 217 19.68 -7.69 15.21
C SER A 217 18.29 -7.31 15.72
N TYR A 218 17.37 -7.02 14.78
CA TYR A 218 15.93 -7.00 15.07
C TYR A 218 15.38 -8.42 15.20
N ALA A 219 15.88 -9.38 14.41
CA ALA A 219 15.37 -10.74 14.43
C ALA A 219 15.54 -11.44 15.79
N ASP A 220 16.63 -11.18 16.52
CA ASP A 220 16.78 -11.69 17.90
C ASP A 220 15.72 -11.12 18.84
N THR A 221 15.32 -9.86 18.63
CA THR A 221 14.25 -9.24 19.42
C THR A 221 12.88 -9.77 19.04
N ALA A 222 12.62 -9.91 17.75
CA ALA A 222 11.37 -10.48 17.25
C ALA A 222 11.12 -11.89 17.83
N SER A 223 12.18 -12.68 18.01
CA SER A 223 12.08 -14.04 18.56
C SER A 223 11.61 -14.14 20.01
N GLU A 224 11.54 -13.02 20.74
CA GLU A 224 11.03 -12.95 22.12
C GLU A 224 9.51 -12.70 22.19
N PHE A 225 8.85 -12.41 21.06
CA PHE A 225 7.41 -12.13 20.98
C PHE A 225 6.61 -13.38 20.65
N ASP A 226 5.30 -13.39 20.94
CA ASP A 226 4.42 -14.52 20.64
C ASP A 226 4.18 -14.71 19.13
N TYR A 227 4.11 -13.59 18.40
CA TYR A 227 3.85 -13.55 16.96
C TYR A 227 4.82 -12.60 16.26
N ILE A 228 5.45 -13.09 15.18
CA ILE A 228 6.32 -12.30 14.32
C ILE A 228 5.64 -12.06 12.99
N PHE A 229 5.55 -10.79 12.60
CA PHE A 229 5.20 -10.38 11.26
C PHE A 229 6.42 -9.78 10.55
N THR A 230 6.66 -10.17 9.31
CA THR A 230 7.76 -9.66 8.47
C THR A 230 7.20 -8.96 7.23
N SER A 231 7.81 -7.86 6.81
CA SER A 231 7.48 -7.19 5.54
C SER A 231 7.92 -7.99 4.30
N SER A 232 8.89 -8.89 4.45
CA SER A 232 9.38 -9.81 3.41
C SER A 232 9.00 -11.26 3.74
N GLU A 233 8.14 -11.87 2.92
CA GLU A 233 7.71 -13.27 3.08
C GLU A 233 8.89 -14.26 3.05
N GLU A 234 9.97 -13.90 2.37
CA GLU A 234 11.20 -14.69 2.31
C GLU A 234 11.85 -14.86 3.70
N CYS A 235 11.62 -13.92 4.62
CA CYS A 235 12.14 -14.00 5.99
C CYS A 235 11.37 -14.98 6.87
N ILE A 236 10.16 -15.41 6.50
CA ILE A 236 9.39 -16.41 7.27
C ILE A 236 10.20 -17.70 7.44
N LYS A 237 10.79 -18.20 6.34
CA LYS A 237 11.66 -19.39 6.37
C LYS A 237 12.92 -19.16 7.20
N ARG A 238 13.45 -17.94 7.21
CA ARG A 238 14.64 -17.56 7.99
C ARG A 238 14.33 -17.59 9.48
N TYR A 239 13.26 -16.95 9.95
CA TYR A 239 12.87 -17.00 11.36
C TYR A 239 12.61 -18.43 11.86
N LYS A 240 11.87 -19.22 11.07
CA LYS A 240 11.60 -20.63 11.39
C LYS A 240 12.88 -21.47 11.49
N LYS A 241 13.88 -21.19 10.65
CA LYS A 241 15.15 -21.92 10.65
C LYS A 241 16.11 -21.44 11.75
N ASP A 242 16.27 -20.13 11.88
CA ASP A 242 17.30 -19.52 12.71
C ASP A 242 16.90 -19.49 14.20
N TYR A 243 15.60 -19.37 14.49
CA TYR A 243 15.07 -19.23 15.87
C TYR A 243 14.04 -20.28 16.25
N ASN A 244 13.69 -21.20 15.34
CA ASN A 244 12.63 -22.19 15.55
C ASN A 244 11.28 -21.56 15.99
N HIS A 245 11.01 -20.33 15.54
CA HIS A 245 9.80 -19.61 15.92
C HIS A 245 8.60 -20.11 15.09
N PRO A 246 7.53 -20.64 15.70
CA PRO A 246 6.45 -21.29 14.96
C PRO A 246 5.51 -20.27 14.29
N ASN A 247 5.28 -19.13 14.96
CA ASN A 247 4.28 -18.13 14.61
C ASN A 247 4.92 -16.98 13.84
N VAL A 248 5.20 -17.19 12.55
CA VAL A 248 5.84 -16.20 11.68
C VAL A 248 5.03 -16.03 10.40
N TYR A 249 4.62 -14.80 10.12
CA TYR A 249 3.68 -14.47 9.06
C TYR A 249 4.15 -13.25 8.25
N CYS A 250 3.62 -13.07 7.04
CA CYS A 250 3.91 -11.89 6.23
C CYS A 250 2.91 -10.78 6.56
N LEU A 251 3.39 -9.56 6.78
CA LEU A 251 2.57 -8.36 6.88
C LEU A 251 3.22 -7.25 6.05
N MET A 252 2.63 -6.98 4.89
CA MET A 252 3.08 -5.94 3.99
C MET A 252 2.81 -4.55 4.56
N PHE A 253 3.53 -3.55 4.07
CA PHE A 253 3.05 -2.17 4.17
C PHE A 253 1.65 -2.02 3.54
N ALA A 254 1.03 -0.89 3.86
CA ALA A 254 -0.31 -0.53 3.41
C ALA A 254 -0.43 1.01 3.30
N GLY A 255 -1.57 1.48 2.82
CA GLY A 255 -1.96 2.89 2.82
C GLY A 255 -2.96 3.22 3.93
N GLN A 256 -2.97 4.47 4.42
CA GLN A 256 -3.96 4.97 5.37
C GLN A 256 -4.88 5.98 4.65
N PRO A 257 -6.11 5.58 4.25
CA PRO A 257 -7.03 6.43 3.51
C PRO A 257 -7.37 7.77 4.18
N LYS A 258 -7.41 7.82 5.52
CA LYS A 258 -7.69 9.07 6.26
C LYS A 258 -6.60 10.12 6.07
N LEU A 259 -5.36 9.70 5.76
CA LEU A 259 -4.24 10.60 5.45
C LEU A 259 -4.11 10.80 3.94
N PHE A 260 -4.01 9.70 3.19
CA PHE A 260 -3.80 9.68 1.75
C PHE A 260 -5.12 9.37 1.06
N ASN A 261 -5.65 10.30 0.28
CA ASN A 261 -6.89 10.16 -0.47
C ASN A 261 -6.89 11.15 -1.64
N PRO A 262 -7.72 10.96 -2.68
CA PRO A 262 -7.71 11.80 -3.87
C PRO A 262 -8.38 13.16 -3.69
N LEU A 263 -8.87 13.52 -2.49
CA LEU A 263 -9.51 14.82 -2.25
C LEU A 263 -8.46 15.93 -2.36
N ASN A 264 -8.40 16.59 -3.51
CA ASN A 264 -7.58 17.77 -3.76
C ASN A 264 -8.45 19.03 -3.75
N LEU A 265 -8.43 19.74 -2.63
CA LEU A 265 -9.22 20.97 -2.42
C LEU A 265 -8.61 22.21 -3.10
N SER A 266 -7.38 22.11 -3.60
CA SER A 266 -6.60 23.29 -3.99
C SER A 266 -6.64 23.64 -5.48
N ASN A 267 -7.24 22.80 -6.34
CA ASN A 267 -7.18 22.86 -7.82
C ASN A 267 -5.77 22.95 -8.44
N GLU A 268 -4.71 23.10 -7.64
CA GLU A 268 -3.32 23.08 -8.05
C GLU A 268 -2.86 21.65 -8.34
N THR A 269 -2.26 21.47 -9.52
CA THR A 269 -1.60 20.23 -9.94
C THR A 269 -0.15 20.52 -10.29
N ILE A 270 0.77 19.75 -9.70
CA ILE A 270 2.18 19.73 -10.04
C ILE A 270 2.36 18.81 -11.24
N GLU A 271 2.66 19.40 -12.38
CA GLU A 271 2.83 18.70 -13.67
C GLU A 271 4.17 17.97 -13.80
N TYR A 272 5.16 18.31 -12.97
CA TYR A 272 6.49 17.68 -12.97
C TYR A 272 6.55 16.45 -12.06
N PRO A 273 7.40 15.46 -12.36
CA PRO A 273 7.68 14.36 -11.45
C PRO A 273 8.30 14.83 -10.14
N VAL A 274 7.81 14.26 -9.04
CA VAL A 274 8.28 14.62 -7.71
C VAL A 274 8.73 13.38 -6.93
N PHE A 275 9.89 13.48 -6.30
CA PHE A 275 10.45 12.46 -5.43
C PHE A 275 10.58 12.99 -4.00
N ALA A 276 9.93 12.34 -3.03
CA ALA A 276 10.10 12.66 -1.61
C ALA A 276 10.84 11.53 -0.89
N GLY A 277 12.17 11.65 -0.75
CA GLY A 277 13.02 10.58 -0.21
C GLY A 277 14.48 11.00 -0.06
N ALA A 278 15.34 10.05 0.32
CA ALA A 278 16.75 10.31 0.59
C ALA A 278 17.68 9.70 -0.47
N TYR A 279 18.82 10.38 -0.65
CA TYR A 279 19.99 9.85 -1.32
C TYR A 279 20.80 9.03 -0.31
N TYR A 280 21.09 7.76 -0.63
CA TYR A 280 21.85 6.88 0.27
C TYR A 280 23.27 6.61 -0.24
N GLY A 281 23.65 7.15 -1.41
CA GLY A 281 24.99 7.04 -1.97
C GLY A 281 25.54 5.61 -1.95
N GLU A 282 26.73 5.46 -1.37
CA GLU A 282 27.45 4.19 -1.24
C GLU A 282 26.79 3.17 -0.30
N ASN A 283 25.87 3.59 0.57
CA ASN A 283 25.17 2.64 1.45
C ASN A 283 24.25 1.72 0.63
N HIS A 284 23.78 2.16 -0.54
CA HIS A 284 22.92 1.40 -1.44
C HIS A 284 23.26 1.66 -2.93
N PRO A 285 24.43 1.21 -3.41
CA PRO A 285 24.98 1.63 -4.71
C PRO A 285 24.07 1.25 -5.88
N GLN A 286 23.49 0.05 -5.88
CA GLN A 286 22.56 -0.39 -6.94
C GLN A 286 21.29 0.45 -7.00
N ARG A 287 20.76 0.89 -5.84
CA ARG A 287 19.60 1.80 -5.83
C ARG A 287 20.02 3.18 -6.33
N THR A 288 21.18 3.66 -5.91
CA THR A 288 21.72 4.96 -6.29
C THR A 288 21.95 5.06 -7.80
N GLU A 289 22.51 4.03 -8.41
CA GLU A 289 22.68 3.91 -9.87
C GLU A 289 21.33 4.02 -10.60
N LYS A 290 20.35 3.21 -10.19
CA LYS A 290 18.99 3.26 -10.76
C LYS A 290 18.30 4.61 -10.54
N MET A 291 18.48 5.21 -9.36
CA MET A 291 17.94 6.53 -9.04
C MET A 291 18.51 7.59 -9.98
N ASN A 292 19.83 7.64 -10.16
CA ASN A 292 20.48 8.60 -11.04
C ASN A 292 19.97 8.43 -12.49
N MET A 293 19.92 7.19 -12.99
CA MET A 293 19.41 6.90 -14.33
C MET A 293 17.94 7.36 -14.49
N ILE A 294 17.07 7.07 -13.52
CA ILE A 294 15.66 7.47 -13.57
C ILE A 294 15.53 9.00 -13.52
N PHE A 295 16.31 9.66 -12.67
CA PHE A 295 16.29 11.12 -12.57
C PHE A 295 16.77 11.78 -13.86
N ASP A 296 17.85 11.28 -14.46
CA ASP A 296 18.36 11.80 -15.74
C ASP A 296 17.28 11.67 -16.83
N LYS A 297 16.63 10.51 -16.96
CA LYS A 297 15.52 10.30 -17.90
C LYS A 297 14.34 11.23 -17.65
N VAL A 298 13.96 11.41 -16.39
CA VAL A 298 12.86 12.30 -15.99
C VAL A 298 13.17 13.75 -16.37
N ILE A 299 14.39 14.21 -16.06
CA ILE A 299 14.81 15.57 -16.38
C ILE A 299 14.89 15.79 -17.89
N GLU A 300 15.38 14.80 -18.64
CA GLU A 300 15.45 14.87 -20.11
C GLU A 300 14.08 15.07 -20.74
N GLU A 301 13.05 14.38 -20.25
CA GLU A 301 11.69 14.50 -20.79
C GLU A 301 10.95 15.74 -20.28
N TRP A 302 10.84 15.89 -18.96
CA TRP A 302 9.97 16.92 -18.37
C TRP A 302 10.66 18.28 -18.23
N GLY A 303 11.98 18.34 -18.44
CA GLY A 303 12.80 19.53 -18.20
C GLY A 303 13.03 19.84 -16.72
N ASP A 304 12.29 19.22 -15.80
CA ASP A 304 12.33 19.48 -14.37
C ASP A 304 12.05 18.22 -13.52
N LEU A 305 12.47 18.28 -12.26
CA LEU A 305 12.28 17.27 -11.22
C LEU A 305 12.22 17.99 -9.88
N ILE A 306 11.29 17.61 -9.01
CA ILE A 306 11.25 18.15 -7.65
C ILE A 306 11.68 17.07 -6.65
N ILE A 307 12.71 17.33 -5.85
CA ILE A 307 13.22 16.40 -4.85
C ILE A 307 13.03 17.00 -3.46
N PHE A 308 12.20 16.39 -2.61
CA PHE A 308 12.15 16.70 -1.19
C PHE A 308 13.04 15.73 -0.42
N ASP A 309 14.19 16.23 0.07
CA ASP A 309 15.19 15.38 0.72
C ASP A 309 14.99 15.24 2.22
N ARG A 310 14.75 14.01 2.69
CA ARG A 310 14.62 13.69 4.12
C ARG A 310 15.93 13.87 4.90
N ASN A 311 17.06 13.90 4.21
CA ASN A 311 18.38 14.07 4.79
C ASN A 311 19.03 15.42 4.40
N TYR A 312 18.23 16.42 4.00
CA TYR A 312 18.72 17.69 3.44
C TYR A 312 19.86 18.36 4.23
N TYR A 313 19.86 18.25 5.56
CA TYR A 313 20.89 18.83 6.43
C TYR A 313 22.03 17.88 6.81
N LYS A 314 22.18 16.74 6.14
CA LYS A 314 23.18 15.70 6.45
C LYS A 314 24.10 15.48 5.25
N GLN A 315 25.26 16.15 5.25
CA GLN A 315 26.25 16.16 4.16
C GLN A 315 26.62 14.76 3.60
N ARG A 316 26.66 13.73 4.45
CA ARG A 316 26.95 12.34 4.01
C ARG A 316 25.95 11.81 2.97
N PHE A 317 24.77 12.40 2.90
CA PHE A 317 23.65 11.97 2.06
C PHE A 317 23.31 13.01 1.00
N ASP A 318 24.24 13.89 0.64
CA ASP A 318 24.01 14.90 -0.38
C ASP A 318 23.81 14.27 -1.76
N TYR A 319 22.88 14.84 -2.53
CA TYR A 319 22.71 14.49 -3.94
C TYR A 319 23.91 15.00 -4.77
N PRO A 320 24.25 14.32 -5.89
CA PRO A 320 25.22 14.81 -6.85
C PRO A 320 24.94 16.25 -7.29
N GLU A 321 26.00 17.03 -7.56
CA GLU A 321 25.92 18.46 -7.91
C GLU A 321 24.91 18.74 -9.02
N LYS A 322 24.86 17.89 -10.05
CA LYS A 322 23.91 18.01 -11.17
C LYS A 322 22.42 18.01 -10.75
N TYR A 323 22.09 17.46 -9.58
CA TYR A 323 20.73 17.41 -9.08
C TYR A 323 20.39 18.50 -8.05
N GLN A 324 21.38 19.23 -7.51
CA GLN A 324 21.18 20.13 -6.37
C GLN A 324 20.12 21.20 -6.63
N LYS A 325 20.00 21.71 -7.86
CA LYS A 325 18.97 22.69 -8.25
C LYS A 325 17.52 22.15 -8.14
N TYR A 326 17.34 20.84 -8.14
CA TYR A 326 16.05 20.15 -7.99
C TYR A 326 15.70 19.82 -6.54
N VAL A 327 16.68 19.91 -5.63
CA VAL A 327 16.53 19.53 -4.22
C VAL A 327 15.88 20.66 -3.41
N ARG A 328 14.99 20.27 -2.51
CA ARG A 328 14.25 21.12 -1.57
C ARG A 328 14.37 20.51 -0.16
N PRO A 329 14.23 21.32 0.90
CA PRO A 329 14.23 20.84 2.29
C PRO A 329 13.19 19.74 2.53
N ALA A 330 13.41 18.93 3.57
CA ALA A 330 12.45 17.92 4.00
C ALA A 330 11.09 18.56 4.36
N ILE A 331 10.01 17.89 3.99
CA ILE A 331 8.65 18.18 4.48
C ILE A 331 8.28 17.22 5.60
N LYS A 332 7.36 17.64 6.47
CA LYS A 332 6.82 16.77 7.53
C LYS A 332 6.00 15.63 6.91
N TYR A 333 5.78 14.56 7.67
CA TYR A 333 5.07 13.40 7.13
C TYR A 333 3.63 13.74 6.78
N GLU A 334 2.96 14.52 7.61
CA GLU A 334 1.57 14.96 7.41
C GLU A 334 1.46 15.84 6.15
N GLU A 335 2.47 16.66 5.90
CA GLU A 335 2.58 17.50 4.68
C GLU A 335 2.81 16.65 3.42
N THR A 336 3.34 15.44 3.56
CA THR A 336 3.56 14.52 2.43
C THR A 336 2.23 14.10 1.80
N ALA A 337 1.19 13.90 2.59
CA ALA A 337 -0.14 13.59 2.08
C ALA A 337 -0.72 14.75 1.23
N LEU A 338 -0.55 16.00 1.69
CA LEU A 338 -0.96 17.18 0.94
C LEU A 338 -0.17 17.34 -0.36
N LEU A 339 1.14 17.09 -0.32
CA LEU A 339 1.98 17.11 -1.51
C LEU A 339 1.51 16.07 -2.54
N TYR A 340 1.30 14.82 -2.12
CA TYR A 340 0.97 13.71 -3.03
C TYR A 340 -0.37 13.96 -3.75
N LYS A 341 -1.35 14.56 -3.07
CA LYS A 341 -2.63 14.98 -3.68
C LYS A 341 -2.49 15.98 -4.83
N LYS A 342 -1.43 16.78 -4.83
CA LYS A 342 -1.15 17.75 -5.89
C LYS A 342 -0.31 17.16 -7.02
N MET A 343 0.31 15.99 -6.83
CA MET A 343 1.20 15.41 -7.83
C MET A 343 0.42 14.74 -8.95
N LYS A 344 0.77 15.06 -10.20
CA LYS A 344 0.43 14.20 -11.34
C LYS A 344 1.32 12.95 -11.36
N TRP A 345 2.62 13.13 -11.11
CA TRP A 345 3.65 12.09 -11.20
C TRP A 345 4.44 11.94 -9.90
N GLY A 346 4.31 10.79 -9.25
CA GLY A 346 5.04 10.44 -8.04
C GLY A 346 6.16 9.44 -8.33
N LEU A 347 7.39 9.83 -8.00
CA LEU A 347 8.57 8.96 -8.13
C LEU A 347 8.77 8.10 -6.89
N ASN A 348 9.06 6.82 -7.12
CA ASN A 348 9.38 5.85 -6.08
C ASN A 348 10.65 5.04 -6.41
N LEU A 349 11.53 4.89 -5.43
CA LEU A 349 12.77 4.12 -5.59
C LEU A 349 12.90 3.08 -4.46
N ASN A 350 12.71 1.81 -4.81
CA ASN A 350 12.83 0.65 -3.93
C ASN A 350 14.28 0.20 -3.77
N ILE A 351 14.70 -0.04 -2.52
CA ILE A 351 15.95 -0.73 -2.18
C ILE A 351 15.78 -2.24 -2.42
N VAL A 352 14.68 -2.80 -1.90
CA VAL A 352 14.37 -4.22 -2.02
C VAL A 352 13.61 -4.46 -3.32
N THR A 353 14.24 -5.16 -4.26
CA THR A 353 13.69 -5.40 -5.60
C THR A 353 13.34 -6.87 -5.88
N LYS A 354 13.88 -7.79 -5.07
CA LYS A 354 13.73 -9.25 -5.26
C LYS A 354 12.65 -9.89 -4.38
N SER A 355 12.17 -9.20 -3.35
CA SER A 355 11.12 -9.72 -2.48
C SER A 355 9.79 -9.76 -3.21
N ASN A 356 8.95 -10.73 -2.86
CA ASN A 356 7.59 -10.89 -3.34
C ASN A 356 6.57 -9.99 -2.64
N THR A 357 6.94 -9.41 -1.50
CA THR A 357 6.01 -8.64 -0.64
C THR A 357 6.60 -7.31 -0.15
N MET A 358 7.92 -7.14 -0.12
CA MET A 358 8.56 -5.93 0.40
C MET A 358 8.86 -4.90 -0.69
N PHE A 359 8.29 -3.70 -0.53
CA PHE A 359 8.63 -2.46 -1.26
C PHE A 359 8.20 -1.25 -0.42
N ALA A 360 8.57 -0.05 -0.87
CA ALA A 360 8.31 1.17 -0.12
C ALA A 360 6.80 1.46 0.02
N ARG A 361 6.38 1.79 1.25
CA ARG A 361 5.03 2.28 1.58
C ARG A 361 4.49 3.37 0.65
N ARG A 362 5.39 4.20 0.10
CA ARG A 362 5.08 5.27 -0.85
C ARG A 362 4.21 4.82 -2.02
N VAL A 363 4.40 3.60 -2.52
CA VAL A 363 3.61 3.11 -3.67
C VAL A 363 2.12 3.00 -3.29
N PHE A 364 1.79 2.56 -2.07
CA PHE A 364 0.42 2.57 -1.56
C PHE A 364 -0.09 4.00 -1.32
N GLU A 365 0.75 4.87 -0.74
CA GLU A 365 0.41 6.26 -0.45
C GLU A 365 0.07 7.05 -1.74
N LEU A 366 0.90 6.91 -2.78
CA LEU A 366 0.67 7.53 -4.11
C LEU A 366 -0.57 6.95 -4.81
N SER A 367 -0.83 5.65 -4.65
CA SER A 367 -2.03 5.01 -5.20
C SER A 367 -3.29 5.59 -4.58
N LEU A 368 -3.31 5.79 -3.26
CA LEU A 368 -4.45 6.36 -2.54
C LEU A 368 -4.68 7.84 -2.86
N THR A 369 -3.64 8.61 -3.18
CA THR A 369 -3.80 9.98 -3.69
C THR A 369 -4.10 10.04 -5.19
N ASN A 370 -4.31 8.87 -5.82
CA ASN A 370 -4.63 8.76 -7.24
C ASN A 370 -3.54 9.41 -8.13
N THR A 371 -2.29 9.27 -7.72
CA THR A 371 -1.10 9.80 -8.39
C THR A 371 -0.48 8.72 -9.29
N LEU A 372 0.02 9.11 -10.47
CA LEU A 372 0.72 8.16 -11.35
C LEU A 372 2.09 7.81 -10.79
N ILE A 373 2.42 6.52 -10.80
CA ILE A 373 3.61 6.01 -10.12
C ILE A 373 4.70 5.70 -11.13
N LEU A 374 5.80 6.42 -11.00
CA LEU A 374 7.05 6.18 -11.71
C LEU A 374 8.00 5.48 -10.75
N THR A 375 8.44 4.25 -11.05
CA THR A 375 9.25 3.47 -10.11
C THR A 375 10.35 2.68 -10.78
N ASN A 376 11.39 2.31 -10.02
CA ASN A 376 12.26 1.22 -10.42
C ASN A 376 11.56 -0.13 -10.25
N TYR A 377 12.01 -1.13 -10.99
CA TYR A 377 11.52 -2.48 -10.94
C TYR A 377 11.73 -3.10 -9.56
N SER A 378 10.63 -3.63 -9.03
CA SER A 378 10.58 -4.54 -7.88
C SER A 378 9.56 -5.63 -8.16
N LYS A 379 9.93 -6.88 -7.85
CA LYS A 379 9.07 -8.06 -8.04
C LYS A 379 7.73 -7.92 -7.32
N ALA A 380 7.74 -7.41 -6.09
CA ALA A 380 6.52 -7.17 -5.32
C ALA A 380 5.61 -6.10 -5.93
N VAL A 381 6.19 -5.04 -6.50
CA VAL A 381 5.40 -3.98 -7.17
C VAL A 381 4.76 -4.52 -8.44
N GLU A 382 5.51 -5.25 -9.28
CA GLU A 382 4.97 -5.88 -10.50
C GLU A 382 3.87 -6.89 -10.18
N ARG A 383 4.05 -7.69 -9.11
CA ARG A 383 3.04 -8.66 -8.67
C ARG A 383 1.70 -8.01 -8.31
N ILE A 384 1.74 -6.87 -7.61
CA ILE A 384 0.54 -6.25 -7.02
C ILE A 384 -0.10 -5.24 -7.97
N PHE A 385 0.71 -4.41 -8.61
CA PHE A 385 0.23 -3.32 -9.44
C PHE A 385 0.32 -3.62 -10.94
N ARG A 386 0.98 -4.71 -11.33
CA ARG A 386 1.09 -5.17 -12.73
C ARG A 386 1.59 -4.05 -13.64
N ASP A 387 0.87 -3.78 -14.72
CA ASP A 387 1.15 -2.73 -15.70
C ASP A 387 0.48 -1.39 -15.34
N ASN A 388 -0.16 -1.25 -14.18
CA ASN A 388 -0.74 0.02 -13.70
C ASN A 388 0.32 0.98 -13.12
N VAL A 389 1.60 0.62 -13.16
CA VAL A 389 2.73 1.48 -12.79
C VAL A 389 3.79 1.46 -13.88
N PHE A 390 4.66 2.47 -13.90
CA PHE A 390 5.70 2.57 -14.91
C PHE A 390 7.08 2.22 -14.34
N PHE A 391 7.66 1.13 -14.85
CA PHE A 391 9.01 0.67 -14.49
C PHE A 391 10.10 1.36 -15.34
N PHE A 392 10.54 2.54 -14.93
CA PHE A 392 11.43 3.41 -15.73
C PHE A 392 12.84 2.85 -15.96
N ASP A 393 13.28 1.91 -15.12
CA ASP A 393 14.53 1.18 -15.31
C ASP A 393 14.41 -0.02 -16.28
N LYS A 394 13.21 -0.29 -16.79
CA LYS A 394 12.93 -1.28 -17.85
C LYS A 394 12.44 -0.65 -19.15
N MET A 395 12.24 0.66 -19.18
CA MET A 395 11.69 1.39 -20.33
C MET A 395 12.79 2.14 -21.07
N ASP A 396 12.89 1.92 -22.38
CA ASP A 396 13.82 2.64 -23.26
C ASP A 396 13.31 4.03 -23.64
N LYS A 397 11.98 4.16 -23.77
CA LYS A 397 11.27 5.40 -24.05
C LYS A 397 10.08 5.52 -23.12
N LEU A 398 9.60 6.73 -22.97
CA LEU A 398 8.41 6.98 -22.18
C LEU A 398 7.16 6.40 -22.85
N PRO A 399 6.21 5.93 -22.03
CA PRO A 399 4.94 5.45 -22.55
C PRO A 399 4.20 6.60 -23.23
N ASP A 400 3.47 6.29 -24.30
CA ASP A 400 2.51 7.24 -24.86
C ASP A 400 1.42 7.50 -23.81
N PHE A 401 1.35 8.75 -23.35
CA PHE A 401 0.41 9.18 -22.32
C PHE A 401 -1.00 9.47 -22.87
N ASN A 402 -1.32 9.01 -24.08
CA ASN A 402 -2.67 9.07 -24.64
C ASN A 402 -3.66 8.25 -23.80
N GLY A 403 -4.36 8.90 -22.86
CA GLY A 403 -5.56 8.45 -22.13
C GLY A 403 -5.39 7.29 -21.12
N SER A 404 -4.53 6.32 -21.41
CA SER A 404 -4.39 5.06 -20.64
C SER A 404 -3.93 5.25 -19.19
N TYR A 405 -3.32 6.39 -18.86
CA TYR A 405 -2.83 6.64 -17.51
C TYR A 405 -3.96 6.84 -16.49
N MET A 406 -5.11 7.40 -16.89
CA MET A 406 -6.24 7.64 -16.00
C MET A 406 -6.80 6.33 -15.45
N GLU A 407 -6.94 5.33 -16.31
CA GLU A 407 -7.36 3.98 -15.93
C GLU A 407 -6.33 3.34 -14.97
N LYS A 408 -5.03 3.48 -15.25
CA LYS A 408 -3.97 2.92 -14.39
C LYS A 408 -4.00 3.48 -12.96
N ARG A 409 -4.13 4.80 -12.78
CA ARG A 409 -4.22 5.42 -11.44
C ARG A 409 -5.52 5.03 -10.72
N MET A 410 -6.64 4.93 -11.44
CA MET A 410 -7.91 4.43 -10.89
C MET A 410 -7.79 2.98 -10.41
N ASN A 411 -7.24 2.08 -11.24
CA ASN A 411 -7.03 0.68 -10.88
C ASN A 411 -6.15 0.55 -9.64
N ASN A 412 -5.09 1.37 -9.53
CA ASN A 412 -4.25 1.40 -8.33
C ASN A 412 -5.01 1.90 -7.10
N LEU A 413 -5.78 2.98 -7.22
CA LEU A 413 -6.59 3.53 -6.13
C LEU A 413 -7.54 2.47 -5.57
N TYR A 414 -8.36 1.83 -6.41
CA TYR A 414 -9.34 0.86 -5.96
C TYR A 414 -8.69 -0.41 -5.41
N ASN A 415 -7.65 -0.92 -6.07
CA ASN A 415 -6.90 -2.07 -5.55
C ASN A 415 -6.37 -1.79 -4.12
N VAL A 416 -5.83 -0.60 -3.87
CA VAL A 416 -5.30 -0.27 -2.54
C VAL A 416 -6.41 0.00 -1.52
N LEU A 417 -7.48 0.69 -1.90
CA LEU A 417 -8.64 0.91 -1.03
C LEU A 417 -9.26 -0.42 -0.60
N GLU A 418 -9.35 -1.40 -1.49
CA GLU A 418 -9.97 -2.68 -1.22
C GLU A 418 -9.05 -3.61 -0.39
N ASN A 419 -7.80 -3.77 -0.82
CA ASN A 419 -6.95 -4.89 -0.39
C ASN A 419 -5.75 -4.49 0.48
N HIS A 420 -5.37 -3.21 0.50
CA HIS A 420 -4.07 -2.78 1.02
C HIS A 420 -4.15 -1.55 1.92
N THR A 421 -5.19 -1.46 2.76
CA THR A 421 -5.27 -0.46 3.84
C THR A 421 -4.72 -0.98 5.16
N TYR A 422 -4.38 -0.08 6.09
CA TYR A 422 -3.98 -0.47 7.44
C TYR A 422 -5.12 -1.13 8.24
N THR A 423 -6.38 -0.83 7.92
CA THR A 423 -7.53 -1.62 8.39
C THR A 423 -7.42 -3.07 7.97
N ASN A 424 -7.12 -3.35 6.69
CA ASN A 424 -6.91 -4.73 6.22
C ASN A 424 -5.73 -5.39 6.96
N ARG A 425 -4.64 -4.65 7.23
CA ARG A 425 -3.48 -5.19 7.96
C ARG A 425 -3.81 -5.50 9.41
N PHE A 426 -4.61 -4.66 10.07
CA PHE A 426 -5.02 -4.93 11.44
C PHE A 426 -5.96 -6.13 11.53
N LYS A 427 -6.95 -6.23 10.64
CA LYS A 427 -7.79 -7.44 10.50
C LYS A 427 -6.93 -8.69 10.29
N GLN A 428 -5.99 -8.63 9.33
CA GLN A 428 -5.06 -9.73 9.07
C GLN A 428 -4.28 -10.15 10.33
N ILE A 429 -3.82 -9.19 11.14
CA ILE A 429 -3.14 -9.50 12.42
C ILE A 429 -4.10 -10.26 13.34
N LEU A 430 -5.31 -9.72 13.58
CA LEU A 430 -6.30 -10.32 14.49
C LEU A 430 -6.71 -11.72 14.04
N ASP A 431 -7.01 -11.90 12.75
CA ASP A 431 -7.35 -13.20 12.15
C ASP A 431 -6.21 -14.21 12.32
N THR A 432 -4.97 -13.77 12.06
CA THR A 432 -3.78 -14.62 12.15
C THR A 432 -3.54 -15.11 13.58
N ILE A 433 -3.75 -14.25 14.57
CA ILE A 433 -3.57 -14.64 15.98
C ILE A 433 -4.83 -15.32 16.55
N GLY A 434 -5.98 -15.23 15.87
CA GLY A 434 -7.26 -15.76 16.34
C GLY A 434 -7.92 -14.88 17.40
N TYR A 435 -7.68 -13.56 17.39
CA TYR A 435 -8.28 -12.63 18.34
C TYR A 435 -9.69 -12.23 17.87
N PRO A 436 -10.75 -12.42 18.67
CA PRO A 436 -12.11 -12.18 18.24
C PRO A 436 -12.41 -10.68 18.17
N TYR A 437 -13.10 -10.27 17.10
CA TYR A 437 -13.55 -8.90 16.90
C TYR A 437 -14.86 -8.87 16.10
N SER A 438 -15.55 -7.73 16.14
CA SER A 438 -16.73 -7.44 15.30
C SER A 438 -16.38 -6.38 14.26
N GLU A 439 -17.07 -6.46 13.13
CA GLU A 439 -16.96 -5.49 12.03
C GLU A 439 -18.17 -4.55 11.99
N ASP A 440 -17.94 -3.34 11.50
CA ASP A 440 -19.03 -2.44 11.12
C ASP A 440 -19.82 -3.12 9.98
N VAL A 441 -21.14 -3.20 10.10
CA VAL A 441 -22.02 -3.74 9.04
C VAL A 441 -21.96 -2.80 7.84
N ASN A 442 -21.52 -3.28 6.68
CA ASN A 442 -21.45 -2.51 5.42
C ASN A 442 -22.45 -3.08 4.40
N ASP A 443 -23.73 -3.14 4.75
CA ASP A 443 -24.77 -3.55 3.81
C ASP A 443 -25.40 -2.34 3.10
N ILE A 444 -26.00 -2.59 1.93
CA ILE A 444 -26.72 -1.56 1.16
C ILE A 444 -28.14 -2.00 0.82
N THR A 445 -29.11 -1.11 1.00
CA THR A 445 -30.43 -1.25 0.37
C THR A 445 -30.49 -0.47 -0.93
N ILE A 446 -30.82 -1.17 -2.02
CA ILE A 446 -30.98 -0.61 -3.36
C ILE A 446 -32.47 -0.51 -3.63
N ILE A 447 -32.96 0.72 -3.76
CA ILE A 447 -34.38 1.02 -3.98
C ILE A 447 -34.59 1.39 -5.45
N PHE A 448 -35.27 0.55 -6.22
CA PHE A 448 -35.68 0.91 -7.58
C PHE A 448 -37.04 1.59 -7.59
N LYS A 449 -37.14 2.74 -8.25
CA LYS A 449 -38.43 3.37 -8.56
C LYS A 449 -38.91 2.89 -9.92
N SER A 450 -40.16 2.43 -10.01
CA SER A 450 -40.76 1.96 -11.27
C SER A 450 -42.17 2.48 -11.46
N ASP A 451 -42.51 2.93 -12.67
CA ASP A 451 -43.86 3.39 -13.00
C ASP A 451 -44.89 2.25 -13.05
N SER A 452 -44.46 0.99 -13.17
CA SER A 452 -45.37 -0.16 -13.25
C SER A 452 -44.72 -1.47 -12.78
N THR A 453 -45.55 -2.48 -12.54
CA THR A 453 -45.11 -3.84 -12.19
C THR A 453 -44.51 -4.60 -13.38
N ASP A 454 -44.72 -4.14 -14.62
CA ASP A 454 -44.26 -4.84 -15.83
C ASP A 454 -42.72 -4.81 -16.01
N ASN A 455 -42.03 -3.95 -15.27
CA ASN A 455 -40.58 -3.79 -15.37
C ASN A 455 -39.80 -4.59 -14.31
N ILE A 456 -40.47 -5.40 -13.49
CA ILE A 456 -39.83 -6.11 -12.37
C ILE A 456 -38.71 -7.04 -12.82
N GLU A 457 -38.91 -7.84 -13.87
CA GLU A 457 -37.87 -8.72 -14.41
C GLU A 457 -36.61 -7.93 -14.81
N LYS A 458 -36.78 -6.77 -15.44
CA LYS A 458 -35.66 -5.90 -15.83
C LYS A 458 -34.94 -5.31 -14.62
N ILE A 459 -35.67 -5.01 -13.54
CA ILE A 459 -35.11 -4.52 -12.29
C ILE A 459 -34.26 -5.61 -11.65
N ILE A 460 -34.75 -6.85 -11.59
CA ILE A 460 -34.02 -8.00 -11.06
C ILE A 460 -32.75 -8.25 -11.88
N ASP A 461 -32.86 -8.28 -13.21
CA ASP A 461 -31.71 -8.41 -14.12
C ASP A 461 -30.65 -7.31 -13.90
N SER A 462 -31.08 -6.11 -13.50
CA SER A 462 -30.19 -4.99 -13.22
C SER A 462 -29.58 -5.09 -11.83
N TYR A 463 -30.38 -5.46 -10.83
CA TYR A 463 -29.94 -5.70 -9.46
C TYR A 463 -28.88 -6.81 -9.43
N ASP A 464 -29.09 -7.93 -10.13
CA ASP A 464 -28.16 -9.06 -10.16
C ASP A 464 -26.78 -8.69 -10.70
N LYS A 465 -26.72 -7.76 -11.66
CA LYS A 465 -25.47 -7.28 -12.25
C LYS A 465 -24.65 -6.37 -11.33
N ILE A 466 -25.25 -5.80 -10.28
CA ILE A 466 -24.56 -4.93 -9.32
C ILE A 466 -23.54 -5.75 -8.52
N ASP A 467 -22.27 -5.39 -8.60
CA ASP A 467 -21.18 -6.07 -7.91
C ASP A 467 -21.06 -5.58 -6.47
N TYR A 468 -21.92 -6.11 -5.59
CA TYR A 468 -21.84 -5.89 -4.15
C TYR A 468 -22.41 -7.10 -3.39
N PRO A 469 -21.69 -7.67 -2.40
CA PRO A 469 -22.10 -8.92 -1.77
C PRO A 469 -23.31 -8.74 -0.84
N ASP A 470 -23.31 -7.73 0.01
CA ASP A 470 -24.34 -7.51 1.04
C ASP A 470 -25.35 -6.46 0.59
N LYS A 471 -26.08 -6.75 -0.51
CA LYS A 471 -27.09 -5.86 -1.10
C LYS A 471 -28.52 -6.41 -0.89
N LYS A 472 -29.46 -5.52 -0.60
CA LYS A 472 -30.90 -5.81 -0.50
C LYS A 472 -31.67 -5.11 -1.61
N LEU A 473 -32.70 -5.75 -2.17
CA LEU A 473 -33.53 -5.21 -3.23
C LEU A 473 -34.89 -4.74 -2.71
N ASN A 474 -35.11 -3.43 -2.77
CA ASN A 474 -36.42 -2.84 -2.50
C ASN A 474 -36.97 -2.20 -3.77
N ILE A 475 -38.29 -2.27 -3.98
CA ILE A 475 -38.95 -1.68 -5.16
C ILE A 475 -40.08 -0.74 -4.69
N ILE A 476 -40.13 0.46 -5.25
CA ILE A 476 -41.22 1.42 -5.07
C ILE A 476 -41.95 1.57 -6.40
N ILE A 477 -43.22 1.17 -6.44
CA ILE A 477 -44.10 1.31 -7.60
C ILE A 477 -44.83 2.66 -7.52
N LEU A 478 -44.61 3.51 -8.53
CA LEU A 478 -45.16 4.87 -8.57
C LEU A 478 -46.65 4.89 -8.95
N ASP A 479 -47.13 3.87 -9.68
CA ASP A 479 -48.55 3.69 -9.97
C ASP A 479 -49.33 3.25 -8.73
N LYS A 480 -50.11 4.18 -8.16
CA LYS A 480 -50.96 3.95 -6.98
C LYS A 480 -52.07 2.92 -7.19
N SER A 481 -52.40 2.60 -8.44
CA SER A 481 -53.39 1.59 -8.79
C SER A 481 -52.81 0.19 -9.00
N ALA A 482 -51.48 0.06 -8.99
CA ALA A 482 -50.79 -1.20 -9.20
C ALA A 482 -51.16 -2.24 -8.14
N ASN A 483 -51.35 -3.48 -8.57
CA ASN A 483 -51.54 -4.61 -7.65
C ASN A 483 -50.19 -5.26 -7.36
N ILE A 484 -49.64 -5.02 -6.18
CA ILE A 484 -48.38 -5.61 -5.75
C ILE A 484 -48.54 -6.93 -4.98
N ASN A 485 -49.77 -7.42 -4.81
CA ASN A 485 -50.03 -8.67 -4.11
C ASN A 485 -49.38 -9.84 -4.89
N ASN A 486 -48.74 -10.75 -4.15
CA ASN A 486 -48.03 -11.92 -4.66
C ASN A 486 -46.70 -11.67 -5.39
N ILE A 487 -46.31 -10.43 -5.67
CA ILE A 487 -45.04 -10.14 -6.38
C ILE A 487 -43.84 -10.74 -5.65
N LYS A 488 -43.73 -10.58 -4.32
CA LYS A 488 -42.63 -11.21 -3.55
C LYS A 488 -42.69 -12.74 -3.54
N SER A 489 -43.85 -13.33 -3.79
CA SER A 489 -43.98 -14.79 -3.93
C SER A 489 -43.50 -15.28 -5.29
N GLU A 490 -43.66 -14.45 -6.33
CA GLU A 490 -43.16 -14.71 -7.68
C GLU A 490 -41.66 -14.42 -7.80
N TYR A 491 -41.17 -13.40 -7.08
CA TYR A 491 -39.79 -12.92 -7.11
C TYR A 491 -39.20 -12.86 -5.69
N PRO A 492 -38.63 -13.97 -5.18
CA PRO A 492 -38.10 -14.06 -3.82
C PRO A 492 -36.85 -13.19 -3.58
N GLU A 493 -36.20 -12.67 -4.63
CA GLU A 493 -35.08 -11.75 -4.57
C GLU A 493 -35.46 -10.38 -4.00
N ILE A 494 -36.76 -10.04 -4.03
CA ILE A 494 -37.27 -8.75 -3.55
C ILE A 494 -37.42 -8.78 -2.01
N ASP A 495 -36.53 -8.06 -1.32
CA ASP A 495 -36.59 -7.87 0.13
C ASP A 495 -37.79 -7.06 0.57
N ASP A 496 -38.21 -6.05 -0.21
CA ASP A 496 -39.41 -5.26 0.04
C ASP A 496 -40.01 -4.62 -1.22
N ILE A 497 -41.34 -4.51 -1.27
CA ILE A 497 -42.04 -3.82 -2.35
C ILE A 497 -43.19 -3.00 -1.81
N GLN A 498 -43.27 -1.74 -2.23
CA GLN A 498 -44.27 -0.80 -1.77
C GLN A 498 -44.82 0.01 -2.94
N ILE A 499 -46.03 0.54 -2.77
CA ILE A 499 -46.60 1.55 -3.65
C ILE A 499 -46.18 2.92 -3.10
N GLU A 500 -45.80 3.87 -3.96
CA GLU A 500 -45.38 5.20 -3.53
C GLU A 500 -46.51 5.89 -2.74
N ASP A 501 -46.27 6.03 -1.44
CA ASP A 501 -47.03 6.90 -0.56
C ASP A 501 -46.29 8.25 -0.37
N ASN A 502 -46.83 9.12 0.48
CA ASN A 502 -46.27 10.46 0.63
C ASN A 502 -45.04 10.52 1.55
N ASP A 503 -44.59 9.40 2.16
CA ASP A 503 -43.54 9.44 3.19
C ASP A 503 -42.35 8.50 2.91
N LEU A 504 -41.69 8.75 1.77
CA LEU A 504 -40.40 8.14 1.44
C LEU A 504 -39.34 8.35 2.54
N TYR A 505 -39.47 9.42 3.33
CA TYR A 505 -38.55 9.72 4.42
C TYR A 505 -38.68 8.70 5.54
N ASP A 506 -39.90 8.49 6.04
CA ASP A 506 -40.18 7.49 7.06
C ASP A 506 -39.82 6.08 6.58
N TYR A 507 -40.04 5.78 5.30
CA TYR A 507 -39.62 4.50 4.73
C TYR A 507 -38.11 4.29 4.85
N ILE A 508 -37.31 5.23 4.34
CA ILE A 508 -35.84 5.17 4.40
C ILE A 508 -35.34 5.14 5.84
N HIS A 509 -35.97 5.91 6.74
CA HIS A 509 -35.63 5.95 8.16
C HIS A 509 -35.73 4.57 8.83
N ASN A 510 -36.71 3.75 8.42
CA ASN A 510 -36.96 2.44 8.98
C ASN A 510 -36.10 1.31 8.40
N LEU A 511 -35.36 1.54 7.30
CA LEU A 511 -34.50 0.53 6.69
C LEU A 511 -33.31 0.17 7.56
N ASN A 512 -33.05 -1.12 7.78
CA ASN A 512 -31.91 -1.58 8.58
C ASN A 512 -30.70 -1.91 7.68
N SER A 513 -30.13 -0.88 7.05
CA SER A 513 -28.89 -0.99 6.25
C SER A 513 -27.97 0.21 6.51
N GLU A 514 -26.66 0.02 6.41
CA GLU A 514 -25.67 1.11 6.57
C GLU A 514 -25.75 2.12 5.42
N PHE A 515 -25.84 1.61 4.19
CA PHE A 515 -25.94 2.43 2.99
C PHE A 515 -27.29 2.25 2.29
N ILE A 516 -27.71 3.30 1.58
CA ILE A 516 -28.95 3.31 0.81
C ILE A 516 -28.65 3.99 -0.54
N ILE A 517 -29.30 3.51 -1.60
CA ILE A 517 -29.33 4.19 -2.89
C ILE A 517 -30.71 4.05 -3.53
N ILE A 518 -31.24 5.15 -4.05
CA ILE A 518 -32.47 5.13 -4.87
C ILE A 518 -32.07 5.21 -6.33
N LEU A 519 -32.43 4.23 -7.15
CA LEU A 519 -32.14 4.20 -8.58
C LEU A 519 -33.41 4.50 -9.39
N LYS A 520 -33.30 5.46 -10.33
CA LYS A 520 -34.29 5.64 -11.42
C LYS A 520 -33.88 4.91 -12.69
N ASP A 521 -32.58 4.79 -12.92
CA ASP A 521 -31.99 4.16 -14.10
C ASP A 521 -30.93 3.13 -13.69
N ILE A 522 -30.58 2.25 -14.61
CA ILE A 522 -29.50 1.27 -14.45
C ILE A 522 -28.17 2.02 -14.29
N THR A 523 -27.39 1.62 -13.29
CA THR A 523 -26.03 2.15 -13.05
C THR A 523 -24.96 1.14 -13.50
N ASP A 524 -23.71 1.58 -13.58
CA ASP A 524 -22.60 0.67 -13.88
C ASP A 524 -22.48 -0.36 -12.75
N ASN A 525 -22.16 -1.60 -13.12
CA ASN A 525 -22.11 -2.73 -12.19
C ASN A 525 -21.19 -2.49 -10.97
N ASP A 526 -20.12 -1.72 -11.14
CA ASP A 526 -19.11 -1.45 -10.11
C ASP A 526 -19.24 -0.06 -9.44
N PHE A 527 -20.25 0.75 -9.82
CA PHE A 527 -20.44 2.08 -9.27
C PHE A 527 -20.62 2.05 -7.75
N ILE A 528 -21.45 1.11 -7.25
CA ILE A 528 -21.76 0.98 -5.82
C ILE A 528 -20.54 0.51 -5.03
N SER A 529 -19.86 -0.55 -5.47
CA SER A 529 -18.67 -1.05 -4.78
C SER A 529 -17.55 -0.02 -4.73
N LYS A 530 -17.25 0.63 -5.87
CA LYS A 530 -16.26 1.73 -5.92
C LYS A 530 -16.67 2.93 -5.09
N GLY A 531 -17.95 3.33 -5.15
CA GLY A 531 -18.51 4.43 -4.38
C GLY A 531 -18.35 4.20 -2.88
N ILE A 532 -18.72 3.02 -2.39
CA ILE A 532 -18.62 2.67 -0.96
C ILE A 532 -17.17 2.70 -0.47
N LEU A 533 -16.19 2.29 -1.29
CA LEU A 533 -14.76 2.36 -0.93
C LEU A 533 -14.30 3.78 -0.57
N HIS A 534 -14.92 4.83 -1.13
CA HIS A 534 -14.57 6.21 -0.81
C HIS A 534 -14.98 6.63 0.62
N TYR A 535 -15.95 5.96 1.26
CA TYR A 535 -16.28 6.18 2.67
C TYR A 535 -15.16 5.76 3.65
N LYS A 536 -14.13 5.04 3.18
CA LYS A 536 -12.90 4.78 3.97
C LYS A 536 -12.17 6.06 4.36
N TYR A 537 -12.35 7.14 3.62
CA TYR A 537 -11.78 8.44 3.96
C TYR A 537 -12.82 9.55 4.10
N LEU A 538 -13.97 9.45 3.42
CA LEU A 538 -15.04 10.44 3.56
C LEU A 538 -15.68 10.45 4.95
N ASN A 539 -16.35 11.56 5.25
CA ASN A 539 -17.32 11.62 6.32
C ASN A 539 -18.59 10.89 5.84
N LYS A 540 -19.18 10.05 6.70
CA LYS A 540 -20.43 9.35 6.40
C LYS A 540 -21.55 10.32 5.99
N LYS A 541 -21.49 11.59 6.41
CA LYS A 541 -22.40 12.68 6.01
C LYS A 541 -22.42 13.07 4.53
N ILE A 542 -21.49 12.59 3.72
CA ILE A 542 -21.36 13.00 2.31
C ILE A 542 -22.00 11.95 1.42
N SER A 543 -22.93 12.34 0.55
CA SER A 543 -23.49 11.47 -0.49
C SER A 543 -22.55 11.36 -1.69
N ILE A 544 -22.63 10.25 -2.42
CA ILE A 544 -21.78 9.95 -3.59
C ILE A 544 -22.68 9.67 -4.79
N ALA A 545 -22.57 10.49 -5.85
CA ALA A 545 -23.23 10.27 -7.13
C ALA A 545 -22.24 9.89 -8.24
N LYS A 546 -22.79 9.33 -9.31
CA LYS A 546 -22.05 9.09 -10.55
C LYS A 546 -21.98 10.39 -11.35
N GLY A 547 -20.77 10.86 -11.66
CA GLY A 547 -20.53 11.92 -12.64
C GLY A 547 -20.05 11.35 -13.99
N PRO A 548 -19.81 12.22 -15.00
CA PRO A 548 -19.42 11.78 -16.35
C PRO A 548 -18.12 10.98 -16.38
N ASP A 549 -17.09 11.47 -15.67
CA ASP A 549 -15.74 10.87 -15.64
C ASP A 549 -15.25 10.53 -14.23
N LYS A 550 -16.04 10.91 -13.21
CA LYS A 550 -15.62 11.03 -11.80
C LYS A 550 -16.81 10.86 -10.87
N PHE A 551 -16.57 10.53 -9.60
CA PHE A 551 -17.63 10.61 -8.60
C PHE A 551 -17.88 12.06 -8.22
N THR A 552 -19.15 12.41 -8.01
CA THR A 552 -19.55 13.70 -7.45
C THR A 552 -19.92 13.53 -5.99
N LEU A 553 -19.45 14.44 -5.15
CA LEU A 553 -19.72 14.45 -3.71
C LEU A 553 -20.63 15.62 -3.35
N GLY A 554 -21.63 15.40 -2.49
CA GLY A 554 -22.49 16.49 -2.04
C GLY A 554 -23.30 16.15 -0.80
N GLN A 555 -23.83 17.18 -0.14
CA GLN A 555 -24.93 17.08 0.83
C GLN A 555 -26.11 17.80 0.19
N GLU A 556 -26.89 17.09 -0.61
CA GLU A 556 -28.01 17.65 -1.39
C GLU A 556 -29.34 17.08 -0.93
N ASP A 557 -30.43 17.83 -1.16
CA ASP A 557 -31.80 17.41 -0.80
C ASP A 557 -32.30 16.23 -1.65
N ASP A 558 -31.89 16.15 -2.93
CA ASP A 558 -32.21 15.01 -3.80
C ASP A 558 -31.18 13.90 -3.58
N ILE A 559 -31.65 12.75 -3.11
CA ILE A 559 -30.85 11.55 -2.84
C ILE A 559 -30.94 10.50 -3.97
N THR A 560 -31.61 10.83 -5.08
CA THR A 560 -31.74 9.93 -6.24
C THR A 560 -30.38 9.72 -6.91
N ASN A 561 -30.10 8.48 -7.32
CA ASN A 561 -28.87 7.99 -7.93
C ASN A 561 -27.60 8.30 -7.10
N LYS A 562 -27.77 8.40 -5.78
CA LYS A 562 -26.70 8.71 -4.82
C LYS A 562 -26.61 7.65 -3.73
N ILE A 563 -25.39 7.21 -3.46
CA ILE A 563 -25.09 6.36 -2.31
C ILE A 563 -25.05 7.27 -1.08
N ILE A 564 -25.93 7.03 -0.13
CA ILE A 564 -26.00 7.74 1.15
C ILE A 564 -25.71 6.78 2.29
N ASN A 565 -25.04 7.25 3.33
CA ASN A 565 -25.03 6.55 4.61
C ASN A 565 -26.32 6.88 5.38
N LYS A 566 -26.91 5.90 6.06
CA LYS A 566 -28.18 6.09 6.76
C LYS A 566 -28.12 7.19 7.84
N GLU A 567 -27.00 7.35 8.55
CA GLU A 567 -26.83 8.37 9.61
C GLU A 567 -26.98 9.82 9.10
N VAL A 568 -26.82 10.04 7.78
CA VAL A 568 -26.99 11.36 7.15
C VAL A 568 -28.47 11.72 7.07
N TYR A 569 -29.27 10.76 6.62
CA TYR A 569 -30.67 10.98 6.30
C TYR A 569 -31.49 11.34 7.54
N THR A 570 -31.12 10.77 8.70
CA THR A 570 -31.76 11.05 9.99
C THR A 570 -31.51 12.46 10.53
N ASN A 571 -30.61 13.26 9.93
CA ASN A 571 -30.19 14.57 10.42
C ASN A 571 -30.38 15.72 9.41
N LEU A 572 -31.15 15.51 8.34
CA LEU A 572 -31.47 16.54 7.34
C LEU A 572 -32.46 17.57 7.91
N SER A 573 -31.99 18.41 8.84
CA SER A 573 -32.65 19.66 9.22
C SER A 573 -31.78 20.85 8.78
N LYS A 574 -32.21 21.50 7.69
CA LYS A 574 -31.95 22.86 7.20
C LYS A 574 -30.54 23.49 7.31
N ASP A 575 -30.11 23.97 6.14
CA ASP A 575 -29.17 25.07 5.91
C ASP A 575 -27.69 24.82 6.25
N MET A 576 -26.97 24.14 5.35
CA MET A 576 -25.55 24.42 5.11
C MET A 576 -25.21 24.32 3.62
N PRO A 577 -24.69 25.38 2.99
CA PRO A 577 -24.18 25.30 1.61
C PRO A 577 -22.86 24.52 1.63
N LEU A 578 -22.68 23.55 0.72
CA LEU A 578 -21.52 22.67 0.72
C LEU A 578 -20.93 22.46 -0.66
N ASP A 579 -19.61 22.55 -0.70
CA ASP A 579 -18.78 22.46 -1.90
C ASP A 579 -18.85 21.06 -2.53
N VAL A 580 -19.13 21.01 -3.83
CA VAL A 580 -19.09 19.78 -4.64
C VAL A 580 -17.63 19.43 -4.91
N TYR A 581 -17.19 18.24 -4.48
CA TYR A 581 -15.86 17.73 -4.80
C TYR A 581 -15.96 16.68 -5.92
N TYR A 582 -15.07 16.81 -6.91
CA TYR A 582 -14.89 15.82 -7.98
C TYR A 582 -13.80 14.82 -7.56
N ILE A 583 -14.15 13.54 -7.42
CA ILE A 583 -13.18 12.44 -7.20
C ILE A 583 -12.83 11.79 -8.52
#